data_AF-A0A359AY31-F1
#
_entry.id   AF-A0A359AY31-F1
#
_cell.length_a   1.000
_cell.length_b   1.000
_cell.length_c   1.000
_cell.angle_alpha   90.00
_cell.angle_beta   90.00
_cell.angle_gamma   90.00
#
_symmetry.space_group_name_H-M   'P 1'
#
loop_
_entity.id
_entity.type
_entity.pdbx_description
1 polymer ?
#
loop_
_entity_poly.entity_id
_entity_poly.type
_entity_poly.pdbx_seq_one_letter_code
_entity_poly.pdbx_strand_id
1 'polypeptide(L)'
;MELLSVSAVNWSRAQFALTAGYHWLFVPLTIGLALIMSVMETIYVRTGDPKWKSTAKFWQKIFGINFAIGIATGIILEFQFGTNWSNYSWFVG
;
A
#
# COMPACT_ATOMS: atom_id res chain seq x y z
N MET A 1 -8.74 29.12 21.32
CA MET A 1 -7.53 28.66 20.63
C MET A 1 -7.11 27.35 21.29
N GLU A 2 -7.78 26.26 20.90
CA GLU A 2 -7.58 24.92 21.48
C GLU A 2 -7.06 23.94 20.39
N LEU A 3 -6.32 24.49 19.42
CA LEU A 3 -5.88 23.79 18.20
C LEU A 3 -4.78 22.73 18.46
N LEU A 4 -4.27 22.65 19.69
CA LEU A 4 -3.22 21.73 20.11
C LEU A 4 -3.54 21.11 21.48
N SER A 5 -4.76 20.63 21.67
CA SER A 5 -5.03 19.82 22.86
C SER A 5 -4.20 18.53 22.77
N VAL A 6 -3.61 18.10 23.89
CA VAL A 6 -2.84 16.85 23.97
C VAL A 6 -3.68 15.66 23.47
N SER A 7 -4.98 15.71 23.74
CA SER A 7 -5.96 14.74 23.23
C SER A 7 -5.98 14.70 21.70
N ALA A 8 -6.14 15.84 21.03
CA ALA A 8 -6.17 15.91 19.57
C ALA A 8 -4.89 15.35 18.95
N VAL A 9 -3.72 15.73 19.46
CA VAL A 9 -2.42 15.22 18.99
C VAL A 9 -2.32 13.70 19.14
N ASN A 10 -2.74 13.16 20.30
CA ASN A 10 -2.71 11.71 20.53
C ASN A 10 -3.65 10.96 19.58
N TRP A 11 -4.85 11.49 19.32
CA TRP A 11 -5.78 10.89 18.36
C TRP A 11 -5.27 10.96 16.93
N SER A 12 -4.67 12.07 16.50
CA SER A 12 -4.04 12.19 15.18
C SER A 12 -2.90 11.17 15.00
N ARG A 13 -2.07 10.94 16.04
CA ARG A 13 -1.03 9.92 16.03
C ARG A 13 -1.60 8.50 15.97
N ALA A 14 -2.62 8.21 16.78
CA ALA A 14 -3.26 6.90 16.80
C ALA A 14 -3.93 6.57 15.46
N GLN A 15 -4.64 7.53 14.87
CA GLN A 15 -5.26 7.39 13.55
C GLN A 15 -4.21 7.15 12.47
N PHE A 16 -3.14 7.94 12.45
CA PHE A 16 -2.06 7.78 11.48
C PHE A 16 -1.34 6.43 11.63
N ALA A 17 -1.04 6.01 12.87
CA ALA A 17 -0.41 4.72 13.14
C ALA A 17 -1.29 3.55 12.67
N LEU A 18 -2.61 3.63 12.89
CA LEU A 18 -3.55 2.61 12.43
C LEU A 18 -3.62 2.57 10.91
N THR A 19 -3.78 3.72 10.23
CA THR A 19 -3.86 3.78 8.77
C THR A 19 -2.55 3.32 8.11
N ALA A 20 -1.40 3.79 8.59
CA ALA A 20 -0.10 3.37 8.10
C ALA A 20 0.15 1.87 8.35
N GLY A 21 -0.20 1.38 9.53
CA GLY A 21 -0.09 -0.04 9.88
C GLY A 21 -0.95 -0.93 8.97
N TYR A 22 -2.20 -0.56 8.73
CA TYR A 22 -3.08 -1.28 7.80
C TYR A 22 -2.54 -1.23 6.36
N HIS A 23 -2.13 -0.07 5.88
CA HIS A 23 -1.56 0.07 4.53
C HIS A 23 -0.32 -0.82 4.35
N TRP A 24 0.55 -0.88 5.37
CA TRP A 24 1.78 -1.67 5.35
C TRP A 24 1.55 -3.19 5.32
N LEU A 25 0.34 -3.69 5.56
CA LEU A 25 0.03 -5.11 5.33
C LEU A 25 0.00 -5.45 3.83
N PHE A 26 -0.44 -4.51 2.99
CA PHE A 26 -0.65 -4.73 1.57
C PHE A 26 0.58 -4.39 0.71
N VAL A 27 1.42 -3.45 1.18
CA VAL A 27 2.63 -2.99 0.47
C VAL A 27 3.66 -4.11 0.21
N PRO A 28 4.20 -4.81 1.24
CA PRO A 28 5.23 -5.83 1.03
C PRO A 28 4.69 -7.02 0.22
N LEU A 29 3.41 -7.37 0.39
CA LEU A 29 2.78 -8.43 -0.39
C LEU A 29 2.67 -8.04 -1.88
N THR A 30 2.33 -6.78 -2.18
CA THR A 30 2.31 -6.26 -3.56
C THR A 30 3.69 -6.36 -4.20
N ILE A 31 4.73 -5.86 -3.52
CA ILE A 31 6.11 -5.86 -4.05
C ILE A 31 6.62 -7.29 -4.24
N GLY A 32 6.40 -8.17 -3.26
CA GLY A 32 6.80 -9.58 -3.32
C GLY A 32 6.11 -10.34 -4.44
N LEU A 33 4.78 -10.22 -4.57
CA LEU A 33 4.02 -10.87 -5.64
C LEU A 33 4.39 -10.32 -7.02
N ALA A 34 4.66 -9.02 -7.15
CA ALA A 34 5.12 -8.43 -8.41
C ALA A 34 6.41 -9.09 -8.91
N LEU A 35 7.38 -9.31 -8.01
CA LEU A 35 8.63 -10.00 -8.35
C LEU A 35 8.38 -11.47 -8.73
N ILE A 36 7.58 -12.19 -7.95
CA ILE A 36 7.24 -13.60 -8.21
C ILE A 36 6.59 -13.76 -9.59
N MET A 37 5.59 -12.94 -9.89
CA MET A 37 4.91 -12.96 -11.19
C MET A 37 5.85 -12.60 -12.32
N SER A 38 6.69 -11.58 -12.16
CA SER A 38 7.68 -11.18 -13.16
C SER A 38 8.66 -12.31 -13.50
N VAL A 39 9.13 -13.05 -12.48
CA VAL A 39 9.98 -14.23 -12.68
C VAL A 39 9.23 -15.33 -13.43
N MET A 40 8.01 -15.67 -13.01
CA MET A 40 7.20 -16.71 -13.67
C MET A 40 6.90 -16.36 -15.13
N GLU A 41 6.55 -15.11 -15.40
CA GLU A 41 6.23 -14.63 -16.74
C GLU A 41 7.48 -14.58 -17.62
N THR A 42 8.65 -14.23 -17.05
CA THR A 42 9.95 -14.32 -17.72
C THR A 42 10.29 -15.78 -18.09
N ILE A 43 10.08 -16.73 -17.18
CA ILE A 43 10.31 -18.15 -17.46
C ILE A 43 9.35 -18.64 -18.57
N TYR A 44 8.08 -18.24 -18.52
CA TYR A 44 7.12 -18.55 -19.59
C TYR A 44 7.60 -18.04 -20.94
N VAL A 45 8.00 -16.77 -21.04
CA VAL A 45 8.46 -16.18 -22.32
C VAL A 45 9.72 -16.86 -22.84
N ARG A 46 10.63 -17.31 -21.95
CA ARG A 46 11.87 -18.00 -22.34
C ARG A 46 11.66 -19.46 -22.74
N THR A 47 10.78 -20.17 -22.06
CA THR A 47 10.62 -21.64 -22.24
C THR A 47 9.43 -22.02 -23.12
N GLY A 48 8.44 -21.13 -23.26
CA GLY A 48 7.17 -21.42 -23.92
C GLY A 48 6.23 -22.32 -23.13
N ASP A 49 6.63 -22.81 -21.95
CA ASP A 49 5.83 -23.76 -21.15
C ASP A 49 4.56 -23.07 -20.57
N PRO A 50 3.35 -23.48 -21.00
CA PRO A 50 2.10 -22.87 -20.55
C PRO A 50 1.84 -22.95 -19.04
N LYS A 51 2.49 -23.88 -18.32
CA LYS A 51 2.39 -24.01 -16.86
C LYS A 51 2.83 -22.73 -16.14
N TRP A 52 3.88 -22.09 -16.62
CA TRP A 52 4.36 -20.84 -16.03
C TRP A 52 3.39 -19.69 -16.26
N LYS A 53 2.73 -19.66 -17.42
CA LYS A 53 1.67 -18.68 -17.72
C LYS A 53 0.45 -18.86 -16.81
N SER A 54 -0.01 -20.10 -16.59
CA SER A 54 -1.16 -20.35 -15.72
C SER A 54 -0.84 -20.02 -14.26
N THR A 55 0.38 -20.32 -13.81
CA THR A 55 0.86 -19.99 -12.46
C THR A 55 0.95 -18.46 -12.28
N ALA A 56 1.53 -17.73 -13.22
CA ALA A 56 1.58 -16.26 -13.18
C ALA A 56 0.17 -15.65 -13.12
N LYS A 57 -0.76 -16.12 -13.96
CA LYS A 57 -2.17 -15.67 -13.95
C LYS A 57 -2.91 -15.93 -12.65
N PHE A 58 -2.60 -17.03 -11.96
CA PHE A 58 -3.17 -17.31 -10.65
C PHE A 58 -2.75 -16.24 -9.63
N TRP A 59 -1.45 -15.94 -9.56
CA TRP A 59 -0.91 -14.92 -8.67
C TRP A 59 -1.37 -13.50 -9.06
N GLN A 60 -1.56 -13.20 -10.35
CA GLN A 60 -2.10 -11.92 -10.83
C GLN A 60 -3.48 -11.61 -10.24
N LYS A 61 -4.34 -12.62 -10.03
CA LYS A 61 -5.65 -12.41 -9.40
C LYS A 61 -5.52 -11.98 -7.93
N ILE A 62 -4.66 -12.67 -7.18
CA ILE A 62 -4.40 -12.36 -5.76
C ILE A 62 -3.74 -10.98 -5.64
N PHE A 63 -2.75 -10.71 -6.50
CA PHE A 63 -2.10 -9.41 -6.62
C PHE A 63 -3.13 -8.31 -6.87
N GLY A 64 -4.05 -8.48 -7.82
CA GLY A 64 -5.05 -7.47 -8.16
C GLY A 64 -5.94 -7.08 -6.96
N ILE A 65 -6.40 -8.06 -6.19
CA ILE A 65 -7.20 -7.81 -4.97
C ILE A 65 -6.37 -7.05 -3.93
N ASN A 66 -5.16 -7.55 -3.63
CA ASN A 66 -4.26 -6.94 -2.67
C ASN A 66 -3.88 -5.50 -3.04
N PHE A 67 -3.60 -5.29 -4.33
CA PHE A 67 -3.22 -4.00 -4.89
C PHE A 67 -4.36 -2.98 -4.82
N ALA A 68 -5.60 -3.39 -5.11
CA ALA A 68 -6.76 -2.51 -5.00
C ALA A 68 -6.96 -1.97 -3.56
N ILE A 69 -6.81 -2.84 -2.56
CA ILE A 69 -6.90 -2.44 -1.15
C ILE A 69 -5.69 -1.57 -0.75
N GLY A 70 -4.50 -1.92 -1.24
CA GLY A 70 -3.29 -1.12 -1.07
C GLY A 70 -3.44 0.31 -1.58
N ILE A 71 -4.00 0.50 -2.79
CA ILE A 71 -4.29 1.84 -3.33
C ILE A 71 -5.27 2.58 -2.44
N ALA A 72 -6.41 1.96 -2.08
CA ALA A 72 -7.42 2.62 -1.28
C ALA A 72 -6.87 3.10 0.07
N THR A 73 -6.11 2.25 0.76
CA THR A 73 -5.46 2.60 2.03
C THR A 73 -4.34 3.63 1.87
N GLY A 74 -3.60 3.60 0.76
CA GLY A 74 -2.53 4.56 0.46
C GLY A 74 -3.06 5.97 0.19
N ILE A 75 -4.15 6.10 -0.57
CA ILE A 75 -4.80 7.40 -0.82
C ILE A 75 -5.29 8.03 0.49
N ILE A 76 -5.89 7.24 1.38
CA ILE A 76 -6.32 7.72 2.70
C ILE A 76 -5.11 8.21 3.50
N LEU A 77 -4.00 7.47 3.49
CA LEU A 77 -2.77 7.85 4.18
C LEU A 77 -2.14 9.15 3.61
N GLU A 78 -2.14 9.32 2.30
CA GLU A 78 -1.68 10.53 1.63
C GLU A 78 -2.48 11.76 2.07
N PHE A 79 -3.82 11.67 2.07
CA PHE A 79 -4.67 12.78 2.51
C PHE A 79 -4.63 13.05 4.02
N GLN A 80 -4.12 12.12 4.84
CA GLN A 80 -3.92 12.37 6.27
C GLN A 80 -2.86 13.44 6.54
N PHE A 81 -1.87 13.60 5.65
CA PHE A 81 -0.90 14.69 5.78
C PHE A 81 -1.59 16.05 5.68
N GLY A 82 -2.54 16.23 4.75
CA GLY A 82 -3.28 17.48 4.61
C GLY A 82 -4.33 17.73 5.70
N THR A 83 -5.01 16.68 6.18
CA THR A 83 -6.13 16.82 7.12
C THR A 83 -5.69 16.94 8.58
N ASN A 84 -4.85 16.01 9.06
CA ASN A 84 -4.43 15.93 10.47
C ASN A 84 -3.04 16.51 10.73
N TRP A 85 -2.26 16.74 9.69
CA TRP A 85 -0.86 17.20 9.79
C TRP A 85 -0.60 18.44 8.91
N SER A 86 -1.61 19.30 8.72
CA SER A 86 -1.56 20.45 7.81
C SER A 86 -0.39 21.40 8.08
N ASN A 87 -0.07 21.69 9.35
CA ASN A 87 1.08 22.52 9.71
C ASN A 87 2.42 21.87 9.34
N TYR A 88 2.54 20.54 9.47
CA TYR A 88 3.71 19.80 9.01
C TYR A 88 3.82 19.90 7.48
N SER A 89 2.73 19.67 6.75
CA SER A 89 2.69 19.83 5.30
C SER A 89 2.98 21.25 4.83
N TRP A 90 2.57 22.29 5.56
CA TRP A 90 2.94 23.65 5.23
C TRP A 90 4.43 23.94 5.48
N PHE A 91 5.01 23.34 6.51
CA PHE A 91 6.39 23.59 6.92
C PHE A 91 7.43 22.84 6.06
N VAL A 92 7.14 21.61 5.60
CA VAL A 92 8.09 20.75 4.86
C VAL A 92 7.50 20.03 3.64
N GLY A 93 6.27 20.37 3.24
CA GLY A 93 5.57 19.74 2.10
C GLY A 93 5.89 20.35 0.75
#